data_AF-A0A0D2EGW7-F1
#
_entry.id   AF-A0A0D2EGW7-F1
#
_cell.length_a   1.000
_cell.length_b   1.000
_cell.length_c   1.000
_cell.angle_alpha   90.00
_cell.angle_beta   90.00
_cell.angle_gamma   90.00
#
_symmetry.space_group_name_H-M   'P 1'
#
loop_
_entity.id
_entity.type
_entity.pdbx_description
1 polymer ?
#
loop_
_entity_poly.entity_id
_entity_poly.type
_entity_poly.pdbx_seq_one_letter_code
_entity_poly.pdbx_strand_id
1 'polypeptide(L)'
;MSDQREGSMRRDRRTLQLPRRNSSQGPNMDDDSDNSRCPSPLLTVDGGYRIDPFFRYPISRVSRGVQFMTDYYIQIWAPQQAQSLKMQNGGNALLTLILPLALQNAMLFEATIGMTRAAWLLRRGCEPMEDKMLLRHKGATLLHLRNALEAGRQARSDLVLLTMSTLLTFNYMIDDVESFEVHLRALENLLQSYDPDEDNELQNFVRGRVLAYATRINEPGHRISILTYPGHPFPADLCELIAKLPDGFAEVALSRNIAIEFISFLVRLTELVDWYALATDQEMPRPRPEMTMQRAIYDLQCLSALPLNQIEAQMVKALLAFCLHLYNEVSFHIPLARPLRPIIEGFNEQTEIPRHPWLRLCLLWCSLAIASSWDAQIDASPERHVVLDGLIARLQEARSWEGMQGTMSKFFWHDRLADHWEVCWRAALFRSHRYRRGASQMASIPHLLIENSRESSKSSDGLQ
;
A
#
# COMPACT_ATOMS: atom_id res chain seq x y z
N MET A 1 -60.03 -14.47 -58.11
CA MET A 1 -60.86 -13.84 -57.06
C MET A 1 -61.14 -14.89 -56.01
N SER A 2 -60.82 -14.56 -54.76
CA SER A 2 -61.15 -15.25 -53.49
C SER A 2 -60.70 -16.72 -53.33
N ASP A 3 -59.69 -16.99 -52.49
CA ASP A 3 -59.73 -17.16 -51.02
C ASP A 3 -60.07 -18.60 -50.63
N GLN A 4 -59.10 -19.34 -50.08
CA GLN A 4 -59.28 -20.21 -48.90
C GLN A 4 -57.97 -20.86 -48.43
N ARG A 5 -57.92 -21.00 -47.10
CA ARG A 5 -56.82 -21.40 -46.22
C ARG A 5 -56.61 -22.91 -46.19
N GLU A 6 -55.36 -23.34 -46.02
CA GLU A 6 -54.88 -24.49 -45.22
C GLU A 6 -53.36 -24.27 -45.06
N GLY A 7 -52.76 -24.15 -43.88
CA GLY A 7 -52.78 -25.10 -42.77
C GLY A 7 -51.50 -25.96 -42.81
N SER A 8 -50.34 -25.42 -42.42
CA SER A 8 -49.11 -26.23 -42.30
C SER A 8 -48.26 -25.84 -41.10
N MET A 9 -48.16 -26.79 -40.18
CA MET A 9 -47.28 -26.81 -39.01
C MET A 9 -45.81 -26.67 -39.41
N ARG A 10 -45.07 -25.75 -38.77
CA ARG A 10 -43.61 -25.82 -38.69
C ARG A 10 -43.16 -25.80 -37.23
N ARG A 11 -42.45 -26.86 -36.85
CA ARG A 11 -41.81 -27.08 -35.55
C ARG A 11 -40.62 -26.14 -35.38
N ASP A 12 -40.62 -25.40 -34.28
CA ASP A 12 -39.48 -24.63 -33.76
C ASP A 12 -38.36 -25.58 -33.30
N ARG A 13 -37.15 -25.39 -33.84
CA ARG A 13 -35.90 -25.93 -33.27
C ARG A 13 -35.05 -24.75 -32.81
N ARG A 14 -35.06 -24.52 -31.49
CA ARG A 14 -34.20 -23.58 -30.77
C ARG A 14 -32.74 -24.04 -30.86
N THR A 15 -31.90 -23.25 -31.52
CA THR A 15 -30.43 -23.33 -31.42
C THR A 15 -29.97 -22.41 -30.29
N LEU A 16 -29.61 -23.00 -29.14
CA LEU A 16 -28.90 -22.34 -28.05
C LEU A 16 -27.43 -22.16 -28.47
N GLN A 17 -27.02 -20.94 -28.79
CA GLN A 17 -25.61 -20.59 -28.93
C GLN A 17 -25.10 -20.06 -27.59
N LEU A 18 -24.19 -20.82 -26.96
CA LEU A 18 -23.38 -20.42 -25.82
C LEU A 18 -22.30 -19.42 -26.29
N PRO A 19 -22.13 -18.25 -25.65
CA PRO A 19 -21.00 -17.38 -25.97
C PRO A 19 -19.70 -17.92 -25.34
N ARG A 20 -18.69 -18.02 -26.20
CA ARG A 20 -17.28 -18.31 -25.90
C ARG A 20 -16.71 -17.33 -24.88
N ARG A 21 -16.19 -17.86 -23.76
CA ARG A 21 -15.39 -17.14 -22.77
C ARG A 21 -13.95 -17.00 -23.29
N ASN A 22 -13.54 -15.81 -23.72
CA ASN A 22 -12.13 -15.43 -23.84
C ASN A 22 -11.68 -14.84 -22.51
N SER A 23 -10.73 -15.50 -21.85
CA SER A 23 -10.13 -15.08 -20.60
C SER A 23 -8.93 -14.18 -20.87
N SER A 24 -9.15 -12.88 -20.79
CA SER A 24 -8.12 -11.85 -20.62
C SER A 24 -8.75 -10.69 -19.83
N GLN A 25 -8.88 -10.87 -18.51
CA GLN A 25 -9.36 -9.82 -17.60
C GLN A 25 -8.18 -9.33 -16.76
N GLY A 26 -7.68 -8.14 -17.10
CA GLY A 26 -6.98 -7.29 -16.14
C GLY A 26 -7.96 -6.75 -15.08
N PRO A 27 -7.49 -6.06 -14.04
CA PRO A 27 -8.30 -5.64 -12.90
C PRO A 27 -9.10 -4.38 -13.25
N ASN A 28 -10.03 -4.48 -14.20
CA ASN A 28 -11.00 -3.45 -14.51
C ASN A 28 -12.27 -3.77 -13.73
N MET A 29 -12.39 -3.25 -12.50
CA MET A 29 -13.61 -3.37 -11.67
C MET A 29 -14.65 -2.31 -12.07
N ASP A 30 -14.95 -2.23 -13.36
CA ASP A 30 -16.08 -1.48 -13.94
C ASP A 30 -17.15 -2.48 -14.43
N ASP A 31 -17.41 -3.56 -13.68
CA ASP A 31 -18.52 -4.47 -14.01
C ASP A 31 -19.83 -3.86 -13.50
N ASP A 32 -20.36 -2.92 -14.29
CA ASP A 32 -21.68 -2.30 -14.16
C ASP A 32 -22.81 -3.20 -14.73
N SER A 33 -22.67 -4.53 -14.68
CA SER A 33 -23.70 -5.47 -15.10
C SER A 33 -24.10 -6.47 -14.02
N ASP A 34 -25.08 -6.09 -13.18
CA ASP A 34 -26.31 -6.88 -12.97
C ASP A 34 -27.22 -6.26 -11.90
N ASN A 35 -28.32 -5.69 -12.40
CA ASN A 35 -29.65 -5.60 -11.79
C ASN A 35 -29.81 -5.81 -10.27
N SER A 36 -30.15 -4.70 -9.60
CA SER A 36 -31.37 -4.58 -8.78
C SER A 36 -31.76 -5.81 -7.93
N ARG A 37 -31.06 -6.03 -6.82
CA ARG A 37 -31.63 -6.70 -5.64
C ARG A 37 -31.14 -5.97 -4.38
N CYS A 38 -32.05 -5.28 -3.70
CA CYS A 38 -31.79 -4.78 -2.35
C CYS A 38 -31.58 -5.99 -1.43
N PRO A 39 -30.42 -6.15 -0.76
CA PRO A 39 -30.24 -7.13 0.29
C PRO A 39 -30.90 -6.64 1.59
N SER A 40 -31.40 -7.59 2.39
CA SER A 40 -32.02 -7.36 3.69
C SER A 40 -31.05 -6.68 4.69
N PRO A 41 -31.52 -5.77 5.57
CA PRO A 41 -30.68 -5.00 6.51
C PRO A 41 -30.03 -5.81 7.65
N LEU A 42 -30.09 -7.15 7.62
CA LEU A 42 -29.61 -8.03 8.70
C LEU A 42 -28.49 -9.00 8.29
N LEU A 43 -27.86 -8.83 7.13
CA LEU A 43 -26.66 -9.61 6.78
C LEU A 43 -25.40 -8.86 7.23
N THR A 44 -25.00 -9.09 8.48
CA THR A 44 -23.63 -8.84 8.94
C THR A 44 -22.72 -9.90 8.34
N VAL A 45 -21.85 -9.49 7.42
CA VAL A 45 -20.73 -10.29 6.90
C VAL A 45 -19.46 -9.45 7.02
N ASP A 46 -18.39 -10.08 7.49
CA ASP A 46 -17.06 -9.51 7.68
C ASP A 46 -16.62 -8.65 6.48
N GLY A 47 -16.20 -7.41 6.76
CA GLY A 47 -15.65 -6.49 5.76
C GLY A 47 -16.59 -5.40 5.24
N GLY A 48 -17.69 -5.10 5.95
CA GLY A 48 -18.44 -3.85 5.86
C GLY A 48 -19.07 -3.56 4.50
N TYR A 49 -20.31 -4.02 4.29
CA TYR A 49 -21.17 -3.56 3.19
C TYR A 49 -22.26 -2.65 3.73
N ARG A 50 -21.94 -1.40 4.05
CA ARG A 50 -22.99 -0.39 4.21
C ARG A 50 -23.41 0.08 2.83
N ILE A 51 -24.44 -0.56 2.28
CA ILE A 51 -25.28 0.10 1.28
C ILE A 51 -25.78 1.36 1.97
N ASP A 52 -25.52 2.54 1.40
CA ASP A 52 -26.07 3.79 1.90
C ASP A 52 -27.59 3.67 1.93
N PRO A 53 -28.20 3.44 3.12
CA PRO A 53 -29.60 3.06 3.18
C PRO A 53 -30.51 4.27 2.96
N PHE A 54 -29.92 5.47 2.80
CA PHE A 54 -30.63 6.73 2.73
C PHE A 54 -30.35 7.54 1.45
N PHE A 55 -29.56 7.01 0.50
CA PHE A 55 -29.15 7.73 -0.72
C PHE A 55 -28.64 9.16 -0.44
N ARG A 56 -27.79 9.30 0.58
CA ARG A 56 -27.31 10.58 1.11
C ARG A 56 -26.03 11.10 0.47
N TYR A 57 -25.36 10.34 -0.40
CA TYR A 57 -24.17 10.87 -1.06
C TYR A 57 -24.51 12.05 -1.98
N PRO A 58 -23.74 13.15 -1.94
CA PRO A 58 -24.05 14.39 -2.66
C PRO A 58 -23.65 14.31 -4.15
N ILE A 59 -23.77 13.15 -4.78
CA ILE A 59 -23.38 12.91 -6.17
C ILE A 59 -24.44 12.10 -6.91
N SER A 60 -24.65 12.37 -8.19
CA SER A 60 -25.75 11.76 -8.96
C SER A 60 -25.52 10.31 -9.36
N ARG A 61 -24.27 9.82 -9.34
CA ARG A 61 -23.90 8.48 -9.80
C ARG A 61 -23.07 7.76 -8.75
N VAL A 62 -23.75 7.27 -7.71
CA VAL A 62 -23.14 6.45 -6.67
C VAL A 62 -22.90 5.04 -7.21
N SER A 63 -21.64 4.70 -7.48
CA SER A 63 -21.25 3.34 -7.83
C SER A 63 -20.92 2.53 -6.57
N ARG A 64 -20.84 1.20 -6.71
CA ARG A 64 -20.31 0.33 -5.65
C ARG A 64 -18.87 0.71 -5.28
N GLY A 65 -18.08 1.19 -6.25
CA GLY A 65 -16.74 1.72 -6.02
C GLY A 65 -16.75 2.92 -5.08
N VAL A 66 -17.69 3.86 -5.25
CA VAL A 66 -17.84 5.02 -4.35
C VAL A 66 -18.15 4.57 -2.92
N GLN A 67 -19.11 3.64 -2.75
CA GLN A 67 -19.46 3.12 -1.42
C GLN A 67 -18.25 2.47 -0.74
N PHE A 68 -17.52 1.63 -1.47
CA PHE A 68 -16.32 0.98 -0.98
C PHE A 68 -15.21 1.99 -0.62
N MET A 69 -15.05 3.06 -1.40
CA MET A 69 -14.09 4.13 -1.07
C MET A 69 -14.53 4.95 0.14
N THR A 70 -15.82 5.20 0.34
CA THR A 70 -16.32 5.84 1.57
C THR A 70 -16.01 4.98 2.79
N ASP A 71 -16.29 3.68 2.73
CA ASP A 71 -15.98 2.76 3.83
C ASP A 71 -14.47 2.69 4.09
N TYR A 72 -13.67 2.60 3.02
CA TYR A 72 -12.21 2.65 3.13
C TYR A 72 -11.72 3.95 3.75
N TYR A 73 -12.33 5.10 3.40
CA TYR A 73 -12.01 6.39 4.02
C TYR A 73 -12.24 6.34 5.53
N ILE A 74 -13.42 5.88 5.93
CA ILE A 74 -13.86 5.89 7.34
C ILE A 74 -13.06 4.91 8.19
N GLN A 75 -12.88 3.69 7.69
CA GLN A 75 -12.36 2.58 8.49
C GLN A 75 -10.84 2.47 8.43
N ILE A 76 -10.21 2.96 7.36
CA ILE A 76 -8.79 2.71 7.10
C ILE A 76 -8.03 4.01 6.95
N TRP A 77 -8.36 4.82 5.93
CA TRP A 77 -7.55 5.99 5.59
C TRP A 77 -7.60 7.09 6.65
N ALA A 78 -8.78 7.50 7.08
CA ALA A 78 -8.90 8.59 8.04
C ALA A 78 -8.29 8.22 9.40
N PRO A 79 -8.55 7.04 10.00
CA PRO A 79 -7.88 6.60 11.23
C PRO A 79 -6.36 6.56 11.11
N GLN A 80 -5.83 6.16 9.95
CA GLN A 80 -4.41 6.20 9.66
C GLN A 80 -3.82 7.61 9.78
N GLN A 81 -4.51 8.64 9.29
CA GLN A 81 -4.02 10.02 9.36
C GLN A 81 -4.33 10.72 10.70
N ALA A 82 -4.96 10.03 11.66
CA ALA A 82 -5.38 10.65 12.92
C ALA A 82 -4.20 11.18 13.76
N GLN A 83 -3.00 10.63 13.61
CA GLN A 83 -1.82 11.08 14.36
C GLN A 83 -1.17 12.34 13.78
N SER A 84 -1.39 12.64 12.50
CA SER A 84 -0.85 13.81 11.81
C SER A 84 -1.86 14.96 11.72
N LEU A 85 -3.16 14.68 11.89
CA LEU A 85 -4.26 15.61 11.67
C LEU A 85 -5.26 15.63 12.85
N LYS A 86 -4.75 15.92 14.06
CA LYS A 86 -5.60 16.11 15.24
C LYS A 86 -6.19 17.52 15.25
N MET A 87 -7.48 17.60 15.57
CA MET A 87 -8.09 18.88 15.98
C MET A 87 -7.60 19.27 17.39
N GLN A 88 -7.84 20.51 17.83
CA GLN A 88 -7.43 20.98 19.15
C GLN A 88 -8.01 20.12 20.29
N ASN A 89 -9.17 19.50 20.05
CA ASN A 89 -9.85 18.58 20.97
C ASN A 89 -9.31 17.13 20.95
N GLY A 90 -8.27 16.83 20.17
CA GLY A 90 -7.67 15.50 20.05
C GLY A 90 -8.42 14.52 19.14
N GLY A 91 -9.55 14.93 18.55
CA GLY A 91 -10.32 14.16 17.59
C GLY A 91 -9.68 14.10 16.19
N ASN A 92 -10.03 13.07 15.41
CA ASN A 92 -9.59 12.90 14.04
C ASN A 92 -10.33 13.89 13.12
N ALA A 93 -9.66 14.96 12.70
CA ALA A 93 -10.24 16.02 11.88
C ALA A 93 -10.87 15.51 10.57
N LEU A 94 -10.34 14.42 10.00
CA LEU A 94 -10.89 13.84 8.78
C LEU A 94 -12.30 13.25 9.01
N LEU A 95 -12.55 12.66 10.18
CA LEU A 95 -13.84 12.09 10.52
C LEU A 95 -14.80 13.10 11.17
N THR A 96 -14.28 14.04 11.94
CA THR A 96 -15.11 15.00 12.70
C THR A 96 -15.43 16.27 11.93
N LEU A 97 -14.55 16.69 11.02
CA LEU A 97 -14.73 17.91 10.22
C LEU A 97 -14.94 17.60 8.73
N ILE A 98 -14.01 16.87 8.10
CA ILE A 98 -14.03 16.68 6.64
C ILE A 98 -15.21 15.80 6.21
N LEU A 99 -15.38 14.62 6.81
CA LEU A 99 -16.41 13.68 6.40
C LEU A 99 -17.84 14.27 6.48
N PRO A 100 -18.27 14.93 7.57
CA PRO A 100 -19.62 15.50 7.63
C PRO A 100 -19.85 16.58 6.57
N LEU A 101 -18.84 17.42 6.29
CA LEU A 101 -18.92 18.46 5.27
C LEU A 101 -18.88 17.87 3.86
N ALA A 102 -18.06 16.85 3.63
CA ALA A 102 -17.99 16.12 2.38
C ALA A 102 -19.34 15.50 2.04
N LEU A 103 -20.02 14.86 2.99
CA LEU A 103 -21.35 14.27 2.77
C LEU A 103 -22.44 15.30 2.43
N GLN A 104 -22.19 16.60 2.66
CA GLN A 104 -23.13 17.68 2.35
C GLN A 104 -22.77 18.44 1.07
N ASN A 105 -21.58 18.22 0.50
CA ASN A 105 -21.08 19.00 -0.62
C ASN A 105 -20.40 18.12 -1.68
N ALA A 106 -20.95 18.13 -2.89
CA ALA A 106 -20.46 17.33 -4.02
C ALA A 106 -18.98 17.55 -4.32
N MET A 107 -18.50 18.79 -4.30
CA MET A 107 -17.13 19.14 -4.64
C MET A 107 -16.14 18.52 -3.64
N LEU A 108 -16.37 18.70 -2.34
CA LEU A 108 -15.51 18.13 -1.30
C LEU A 108 -15.63 16.60 -1.25
N PHE A 109 -16.83 16.06 -1.51
CA PHE A 109 -17.04 14.61 -1.59
C PHE A 109 -16.24 13.96 -2.71
N GLU A 110 -16.36 14.47 -3.93
CA GLU A 110 -15.64 14.00 -5.11
C GLU A 110 -14.12 14.05 -4.87
N ALA A 111 -13.62 15.14 -4.27
CA ALA A 111 -12.20 15.28 -3.92
C ALA A 111 -11.76 14.21 -2.91
N THR A 112 -12.59 13.97 -1.90
CA THR A 112 -12.33 12.98 -0.85
C THR A 112 -12.30 11.56 -1.40
N ILE A 113 -13.27 11.20 -2.25
CA ILE A 113 -13.32 9.88 -2.89
C ILE A 113 -12.14 9.68 -3.84
N GLY A 114 -11.80 10.67 -4.66
CA GLY A 114 -10.64 10.61 -5.56
C GLY A 114 -9.33 10.43 -4.81
N MET A 115 -9.11 11.21 -3.74
CA MET A 115 -7.93 11.08 -2.87
C MET A 115 -7.88 9.71 -2.17
N THR A 116 -9.02 9.21 -1.71
CA THR A 116 -9.11 7.89 -1.09
C THR A 116 -8.82 6.76 -2.09
N ARG A 117 -9.29 6.91 -3.33
CA ARG A 117 -9.00 5.98 -4.42
C ARG A 117 -7.50 5.96 -4.74
N ALA A 118 -6.86 7.12 -4.79
CA ALA A 118 -5.41 7.22 -4.95
C ALA A 118 -4.67 6.47 -3.84
N ALA A 119 -5.05 6.69 -2.59
CA ALA A 119 -4.49 5.98 -1.44
C ALA A 119 -4.62 4.45 -1.55
N TRP A 120 -5.79 3.99 -1.99
CA TRP A 120 -6.07 2.56 -2.16
C TRP A 120 -5.23 1.93 -3.28
N LEU A 121 -5.06 2.63 -4.41
CA LEU A 121 -4.28 2.17 -5.57
C LEU A 121 -2.79 2.10 -5.23
N LEU A 122 -2.24 3.15 -4.63
CA LEU A 122 -0.82 3.21 -4.23
C LEU A 122 -0.47 2.10 -3.25
N ARG A 123 -1.35 1.81 -2.29
CA ARG A 123 -1.17 0.71 -1.34
C ARG A 123 -1.10 -0.67 -2.01
N ARG A 124 -1.59 -0.79 -3.25
CA ARG A 124 -1.58 -2.00 -4.06
C ARG A 124 -0.52 -2.00 -5.15
N GLY A 125 0.31 -0.95 -5.23
CA GLY A 125 1.28 -0.79 -6.32
C GLY A 125 0.62 -0.62 -7.69
N CYS A 126 -0.62 -0.12 -7.73
CA CYS A 126 -1.31 0.16 -8.99
C CYS A 126 -1.04 1.61 -9.42
N GLU A 127 -0.82 1.81 -10.72
CA GLU A 127 -0.62 3.14 -11.31
C GLU A 127 -1.89 4.01 -11.21
N PRO A 128 -1.87 5.11 -10.44
CA PRO A 128 -3.08 5.92 -10.22
C PRO A 128 -3.64 6.55 -11.50
N MET A 129 -2.76 6.89 -12.45
CA MET A 129 -3.14 7.55 -13.71
C MET A 129 -3.84 6.62 -14.70
N GLU A 130 -3.82 5.30 -14.46
CA GLU A 130 -4.54 4.32 -15.28
C GLU A 130 -5.96 4.05 -14.74
N ASP A 131 -6.29 4.50 -13.52
CA ASP A 131 -7.57 4.24 -12.87
C ASP A 131 -8.66 5.23 -13.28
N LYS A 132 -9.67 4.74 -14.00
CA LYS A 132 -10.78 5.56 -14.51
C LYS A 132 -11.59 6.22 -13.40
N MET A 133 -11.81 5.53 -12.28
CA MET A 133 -12.60 6.06 -11.16
C MET A 133 -11.90 7.28 -10.55
N LEU A 134 -10.59 7.15 -10.29
CA LEU A 134 -9.75 8.24 -9.81
C LEU A 134 -9.80 9.44 -10.75
N LEU A 135 -9.54 9.23 -12.04
CA LEU A 135 -9.53 10.30 -13.04
C LEU A 135 -10.89 11.00 -13.14
N ARG A 136 -11.98 10.24 -13.06
CA ARG A 136 -13.34 10.78 -13.08
C ARG A 136 -13.61 11.69 -11.88
N HIS A 137 -13.30 11.23 -10.67
CA HIS A 137 -13.49 12.02 -9.45
C HIS A 137 -12.57 13.25 -9.42
N LYS A 138 -11.32 13.13 -9.91
CA LYS A 138 -10.41 14.29 -10.09
C LYS A 138 -11.01 15.32 -11.05
N GLY A 139 -11.47 14.89 -12.23
CA GLY A 139 -12.08 15.76 -13.23
C GLY A 139 -13.35 16.44 -12.74
N ALA A 140 -14.24 15.72 -12.06
CA ALA A 140 -15.45 16.28 -11.46
C ALA A 140 -15.12 17.33 -10.39
N THR A 141 -14.16 17.03 -9.51
CA THR A 141 -13.70 17.97 -8.48
C THR A 141 -13.18 19.27 -9.09
N LEU A 142 -12.31 19.18 -10.11
CA LEU A 142 -11.75 20.36 -10.77
C LEU A 142 -12.81 21.20 -11.47
N LEU A 143 -13.81 20.55 -12.08
CA LEU A 143 -14.95 21.24 -12.69
C LEU A 143 -15.78 22.00 -11.64
N HIS A 144 -16.12 21.35 -10.52
CA HIS A 144 -16.87 21.98 -9.44
C HIS A 144 -16.09 23.15 -8.82
N LEU A 145 -14.79 22.97 -8.58
CA LEU A 145 -13.91 23.99 -8.03
C LEU A 145 -13.83 25.20 -8.95
N ARG A 146 -13.64 24.99 -10.26
CA ARG A 146 -13.63 26.06 -11.25
C ARG A 146 -14.93 26.87 -11.22
N ASN A 147 -16.07 26.19 -11.25
CA ASN A 147 -17.38 26.86 -11.21
C ASN A 147 -17.56 27.67 -9.91
N ALA A 148 -17.10 27.15 -8.77
CA ALA A 148 -17.17 27.85 -7.48
C ALA A 148 -16.28 29.11 -7.44
N LEU A 149 -15.10 29.06 -8.06
CA LEU A 149 -14.19 30.20 -8.16
C LEU A 149 -14.72 31.27 -9.12
N GLU A 150 -15.28 30.89 -10.28
CA GLU A 150 -15.88 31.81 -11.26
C GLU A 150 -17.13 32.53 -10.69
N ALA A 151 -17.87 31.90 -9.77
CA ALA A 151 -19.07 32.46 -9.16
C ALA A 151 -18.81 33.62 -8.16
N GLY A 152 -17.54 33.96 -7.86
CA GLY A 152 -17.09 35.16 -7.14
C GLY A 152 -17.44 35.25 -5.64
N ARG A 153 -18.67 34.90 -5.23
CA ARG A 153 -19.13 34.88 -3.83
C ARG A 153 -18.78 33.59 -3.08
N GLN A 154 -18.56 32.48 -3.78
CA GLN A 154 -18.21 31.17 -3.21
C GLN A 154 -16.71 30.86 -3.22
N ALA A 155 -15.91 31.69 -3.89
CA ALA A 155 -14.45 31.52 -3.96
C ALA A 155 -13.76 31.58 -2.58
N ARG A 156 -14.40 32.20 -1.58
CA ARG A 156 -13.94 32.30 -0.19
C ARG A 156 -14.70 31.39 0.78
N SER A 157 -15.37 30.35 0.29
CA SER A 157 -16.03 29.39 1.17
C SER A 157 -15.00 28.45 1.80
N ASP A 158 -15.19 28.13 3.08
CA ASP A 158 -14.48 27.06 3.78
C ASP A 158 -14.45 25.74 2.99
N LEU A 159 -15.50 25.46 2.21
CA LEU A 159 -15.57 24.27 1.35
C LEU A 159 -14.55 24.32 0.21
N VAL A 160 -14.25 25.50 -0.34
CA VAL A 160 -13.21 25.69 -1.36
C VAL A 160 -11.84 25.45 -0.74
N LEU A 161 -11.58 26.00 0.44
CA LEU A 161 -10.32 25.79 1.18
C LEU A 161 -10.10 24.30 1.48
N LEU A 162 -11.11 23.61 2.02
CA LEU A 162 -11.02 22.18 2.32
C LEU A 162 -10.85 21.32 1.06
N THR A 163 -11.52 21.68 -0.04
CA THR A 163 -11.39 20.96 -1.31
C THR A 163 -9.99 21.13 -1.87
N MET A 164 -9.46 22.36 -1.92
CA MET A 164 -8.10 22.63 -2.38
C MET A 164 -7.05 21.95 -1.50
N SER A 165 -7.24 21.98 -0.18
CA SER A 165 -6.41 21.23 0.78
C SER A 165 -6.45 19.72 0.51
N THR A 166 -7.63 19.18 0.16
CA THR A 166 -7.79 17.77 -0.22
C THR A 166 -7.11 17.44 -1.54
N LEU A 167 -7.24 18.30 -2.56
CA LEU A 167 -6.53 18.18 -3.83
C LEU A 167 -5.01 18.30 -3.67
N LEU A 168 -4.53 19.11 -2.73
CA LEU A 168 -3.11 19.20 -2.41
C LEU A 168 -2.56 17.84 -1.98
N THR A 169 -3.22 17.17 -1.03
CA THR A 169 -2.84 15.80 -0.65
C THR A 169 -3.02 14.80 -1.79
N PHE A 170 -4.11 14.90 -2.55
CA PHE A 170 -4.30 14.07 -3.73
C PHE A 170 -3.09 14.17 -4.66
N ASN A 171 -2.78 15.37 -5.17
CA ASN A 171 -1.74 15.58 -6.17
C ASN A 171 -0.35 15.22 -5.63
N TYR A 172 -0.11 15.44 -4.34
CA TYR A 172 1.07 14.93 -3.67
C TYR A 172 1.20 13.40 -3.77
N MET A 173 0.11 12.67 -3.49
CA MET A 173 0.13 11.21 -3.46
C MET A 173 0.39 10.59 -4.84
N ILE A 174 -0.19 11.16 -5.89
CA ILE A 174 -0.05 10.67 -7.27
C ILE A 174 1.16 11.22 -8.01
N ASP A 175 2.02 11.95 -7.31
CA ASP A 175 3.22 12.57 -7.87
C ASP A 175 3.01 13.63 -8.96
N ASP A 176 1.86 14.31 -8.96
CA ASP A 176 1.53 15.40 -9.90
C ASP A 176 2.08 16.73 -9.36
N VAL A 177 3.39 16.94 -9.56
CA VAL A 177 4.17 18.06 -8.99
C VAL A 177 3.62 19.41 -9.44
N GLU A 178 3.32 19.54 -10.73
CA GLU A 178 2.85 20.79 -11.32
C GLU A 178 1.52 21.21 -10.70
N SER A 179 0.54 20.31 -10.67
CA SER A 179 -0.76 20.60 -10.05
C SER A 179 -0.60 20.86 -8.55
N PHE A 180 0.27 20.11 -7.88
CA PHE A 180 0.55 20.29 -6.45
C PHE A 180 1.08 21.70 -6.15
N GLU A 181 2.10 22.19 -6.87
CA GLU A 181 2.64 23.53 -6.69
C GLU A 181 1.62 24.63 -6.96
N VAL A 182 0.83 24.49 -8.03
CA VAL A 182 -0.21 25.45 -8.39
C VAL A 182 -1.27 25.53 -7.28
N HIS A 183 -1.73 24.39 -6.77
CA HIS A 183 -2.71 24.35 -5.70
C HIS A 183 -2.15 24.86 -4.37
N LEU A 184 -0.88 24.59 -4.05
CA LEU A 184 -0.23 25.10 -2.85
C LEU A 184 -0.17 26.63 -2.87
N ARG A 185 0.39 27.21 -3.93
CA ARG A 185 0.49 28.68 -4.07
C ARG A 185 -0.89 29.33 -4.04
N ALA A 186 -1.88 28.72 -4.70
CA ALA A 186 -3.24 29.24 -4.69
C ALA A 186 -3.86 29.19 -3.27
N LEU A 187 -3.61 28.12 -2.52
CA LEU A 187 -4.10 27.96 -1.14
C LEU A 187 -3.41 28.95 -0.18
N GLU A 188 -2.09 29.16 -0.33
CA GLU A 188 -1.32 30.17 0.42
C GLU A 188 -1.87 31.58 0.17
N ASN A 189 -2.09 31.95 -1.09
CA ASN A 189 -2.65 33.25 -1.47
C ASN A 189 -4.06 33.46 -0.90
N LEU A 190 -4.92 32.42 -0.93
CA LEU A 190 -6.24 32.50 -0.34
C LEU A 190 -6.15 32.68 1.18
N LEU A 191 -5.31 31.93 1.87
CA LEU A 191 -5.12 32.03 3.32
C LEU A 191 -4.56 33.38 3.79
N GLN A 192 -3.74 34.05 2.97
CA GLN A 192 -3.26 35.41 3.27
C GLN A 192 -4.37 36.46 3.25
N SER A 193 -5.49 36.19 2.56
CA SER A 193 -6.62 37.11 2.50
C SER A 193 -7.61 36.99 3.67
N TYR A 194 -7.41 36.01 4.57
CA TYR A 194 -8.18 35.86 5.81
C TYR A 194 -7.49 36.56 6.97
N ASP A 195 -8.29 37.12 7.88
CA ASP A 195 -7.81 37.76 9.09
C ASP A 195 -7.13 36.72 10.00
N PRO A 196 -5.84 36.87 10.34
CA PRO A 196 -5.13 35.93 11.21
C PRO A 196 -5.66 35.91 12.65
N ASP A 197 -6.39 36.95 13.08
CA ASP A 197 -6.94 37.05 14.44
C ASP A 197 -8.35 36.43 14.58
N GLU A 198 -8.96 35.98 13.48
CA GLU A 198 -10.23 35.28 13.48
C GLU A 198 -10.00 33.78 13.77
N ASP A 199 -10.29 33.33 14.99
CA ASP A 199 -10.10 31.93 15.41
C ASP A 199 -11.11 30.99 14.73
N ASN A 200 -10.77 30.55 13.52
CA ASN A 200 -11.51 29.56 12.77
C ASN A 200 -10.74 28.23 12.72
N GLU A 201 -11.23 27.23 13.45
CA GLU A 201 -10.65 25.89 13.57
C GLU A 201 -10.39 25.22 12.20
N LEU A 202 -11.25 25.47 11.20
CA LEU A 202 -11.09 24.96 9.84
C LEU A 202 -9.92 25.62 9.11
N GLN A 203 -9.80 26.94 9.23
CA GLN A 203 -8.69 27.67 8.63
C GLN A 203 -7.37 27.27 9.28
N ASN A 204 -7.35 27.09 10.61
CA ASN A 204 -6.20 26.57 11.35
C ASN A 204 -5.81 25.17 10.88
N PHE A 205 -6.79 24.27 10.65
CA PHE A 205 -6.56 22.96 10.06
C PHE A 205 -5.93 23.05 8.66
N VAL A 206 -6.43 23.93 7.79
CA VAL A 206 -5.89 24.12 6.44
C VAL A 206 -4.50 24.74 6.48
N ARG A 207 -4.25 25.75 7.32
CA ARG A 207 -2.91 26.35 7.55
C ARG A 207 -1.91 25.30 8.02
N GLY A 208 -2.29 24.45 8.97
CA GLY A 208 -1.44 23.35 9.45
C GLY A 208 -1.04 22.39 8.33
N ARG A 209 -1.98 22.07 7.43
CA ARG A 209 -1.67 21.23 6.25
C ARG A 209 -0.77 21.93 5.24
N VAL A 210 -1.04 23.20 4.93
CA VAL A 210 -0.16 23.99 4.04
C VAL A 210 1.25 24.04 4.58
N LEU A 211 1.41 24.36 5.88
CA LEU A 211 2.71 24.39 6.52
C LEU A 211 3.42 23.05 6.42
N ALA A 212 2.73 21.94 6.73
CA ALA A 212 3.30 20.60 6.65
C ALA A 212 3.74 20.21 5.23
N TYR A 213 3.09 20.73 4.18
CA TYR A 213 3.49 20.49 2.79
C TYR A 213 4.57 21.47 2.31
N ALA A 214 4.52 22.73 2.72
CA ALA A 214 5.54 23.73 2.42
C ALA A 214 6.88 23.37 3.06
N THR A 215 6.88 22.87 4.31
CA THR A 215 8.09 22.32 4.93
C THR A 215 8.60 21.10 4.18
N ARG A 216 7.73 20.26 3.62
CA ARG A 216 8.16 19.12 2.78
C ARG A 216 8.73 19.51 1.41
N ILE A 217 8.43 20.72 0.91
CA ILE A 217 9.06 21.28 -0.30
C ILE A 217 10.40 21.93 0.05
N ASN A 218 10.45 22.62 1.20
CA ASN A 218 11.61 23.38 1.64
C ASN A 218 12.61 22.56 2.45
N GLU A 219 12.24 21.38 2.93
CA GLU A 219 13.20 20.36 3.31
C GLU A 219 13.90 19.94 2.02
N PRO A 220 15.24 20.08 1.91
CA PRO A 220 16.02 19.38 0.90
C PRO A 220 16.02 17.88 1.22
N GLY A 221 14.83 17.29 1.21
CA GLY A 221 14.52 15.92 1.58
C GLY A 221 14.06 15.16 0.35
N HIS A 222 14.98 15.04 -0.61
CA HIS A 222 15.06 14.01 -1.63
C HIS A 222 13.76 13.21 -1.81
N ARG A 223 12.95 13.58 -2.81
CA ARG A 223 12.49 12.51 -3.70
C ARG A 223 13.77 11.82 -4.12
N ILE A 224 13.98 10.58 -3.69
CA ILE A 224 15.13 9.81 -4.13
C ILE A 224 14.87 9.59 -5.63
N SER A 225 15.31 10.53 -6.44
CA SER A 225 15.12 10.54 -7.90
C SER A 225 16.40 10.14 -8.60
N ILE A 226 17.53 10.27 -7.90
CA ILE A 226 18.86 9.89 -8.33
C ILE A 226 19.51 9.11 -7.20
N LEU A 227 20.08 7.95 -7.54
CA LEU A 227 20.79 7.09 -6.61
C LEU A 227 22.30 7.31 -6.79
N THR A 228 22.97 7.78 -5.75
CA THR A 228 24.39 8.06 -5.76
C THR A 228 25.13 6.96 -5.01
N TYR A 229 25.99 6.23 -5.71
CA TYR A 229 26.76 5.15 -5.12
C TYR A 229 28.11 5.63 -4.56
N PRO A 230 28.50 5.19 -3.36
CA PRO A 230 29.67 5.75 -2.70
C PRO A 230 30.99 5.25 -3.34
N GLY A 231 31.89 6.20 -3.61
CA GLY A 231 33.26 5.94 -4.05
C GLY A 231 34.26 5.89 -2.89
N HIS A 232 35.50 5.50 -3.18
CA HIS A 232 36.62 5.65 -2.24
C HIS A 232 37.51 6.83 -2.64
N PRO A 233 38.06 7.57 -1.65
CA PRO A 233 37.79 7.46 -0.21
C PRO A 233 36.37 7.90 0.16
N PHE A 234 35.83 7.40 1.28
CA PHE A 234 34.50 7.81 1.72
C PHE A 234 34.53 9.26 2.25
N PRO A 235 33.57 10.11 1.89
CA PRO A 235 33.40 11.44 2.48
C PRO A 235 33.17 11.35 3.99
N ALA A 236 33.63 12.34 4.76
CA ALA A 236 33.48 12.38 6.21
C ALA A 236 32.01 12.31 6.64
N ASP A 237 31.14 13.08 5.96
CA ASP A 237 29.69 13.10 6.23
C ASP A 237 29.04 11.72 6.03
N LEU A 238 29.49 10.97 5.01
CA LEU A 238 29.01 9.61 4.77
C LEU A 238 29.47 8.66 5.88
N CYS A 239 30.71 8.78 6.36
CA CYS A 239 31.19 7.99 7.48
C CYS A 239 30.38 8.28 8.76
N GLU A 240 29.98 9.54 8.99
CA GLU A 240 29.12 9.91 10.11
C GLU A 240 27.73 9.26 10.00
N LEU A 241 27.14 9.23 8.80
CA LEU A 241 25.86 8.53 8.56
C LEU A 241 25.99 7.03 8.80
N ILE A 242 27.03 6.39 8.27
CA ILE A 242 27.26 4.95 8.44
C ILE A 242 27.43 4.59 9.92
N ALA A 243 28.07 5.45 10.71
CA ALA A 243 28.27 5.24 12.15
C ALA A 243 26.96 5.25 12.98
N LYS A 244 25.86 5.79 12.42
CA LYS A 244 24.54 5.81 13.07
C LYS A 244 23.69 4.56 12.75
N LEU A 245 24.15 3.70 11.83
CA LEU A 245 23.43 2.48 11.45
C LEU A 245 23.73 1.33 12.41
N PRO A 246 22.79 0.36 12.56
CA PRO A 246 23.10 -0.94 13.14
C PRO A 246 24.26 -1.62 12.41
N ASP A 247 25.12 -2.33 13.14
CA ASP A 247 26.36 -2.94 12.63
C ASP A 247 26.19 -3.65 11.28
N GLY A 248 25.13 -4.44 11.15
CA GLY A 248 24.81 -5.18 9.92
C GLY A 248 24.53 -4.27 8.73
N PHE A 249 23.78 -3.18 8.92
CA PHE A 249 23.52 -2.21 7.85
C PHE A 249 24.74 -1.32 7.58
N ALA A 250 25.54 -1.00 8.61
CA ALA A 250 26.79 -0.27 8.44
C ALA A 250 27.76 -1.05 7.52
N GLU A 251 27.92 -2.35 7.74
CA GLU A 251 28.76 -3.22 6.91
C GLU A 251 28.22 -3.39 5.48
N VAL A 252 26.89 -3.40 5.31
CA VAL A 252 26.26 -3.37 3.99
C VAL A 252 26.56 -2.05 3.28
N ALA A 253 26.51 -0.91 3.98
CA ALA A 253 26.86 0.40 3.43
C ALA A 253 28.33 0.47 2.98
N LEU A 254 29.24 -0.04 3.82
CA LEU A 254 30.68 -0.10 3.51
C LEU A 254 30.99 -0.99 2.30
N SER A 255 30.12 -1.94 1.97
CA SER A 255 30.28 -2.78 0.77
C SER A 255 30.06 -2.01 -0.55
N ARG A 256 29.56 -0.77 -0.51
CA ARG A 256 29.25 0.10 -1.66
C ARG A 256 28.16 -0.45 -2.60
N ASN A 257 27.33 -1.38 -2.10
CA ASN A 257 26.22 -1.96 -2.86
C ASN A 257 24.87 -1.26 -2.61
N ILE A 258 24.86 -0.18 -1.83
CA ILE A 258 23.68 0.63 -1.58
C ILE A 258 23.99 2.11 -1.77
N ALA A 259 23.02 2.85 -2.28
CA ALA A 259 23.12 4.27 -2.53
C ALA A 259 23.16 5.09 -1.23
N ILE A 260 23.79 6.28 -1.28
CA ILE A 260 23.92 7.22 -0.16
C ILE A 260 22.53 7.66 0.32
N GLU A 261 21.58 7.87 -0.59
CA GLU A 261 20.22 8.25 -0.28
C GLU A 261 19.49 7.14 0.50
N PHE A 262 19.78 5.87 0.16
CA PHE A 262 19.23 4.72 0.88
C PHE A 262 19.90 4.56 2.26
N ILE A 263 21.20 4.83 2.38
CA ILE A 263 21.90 4.90 3.68
C ILE A 263 21.25 5.96 4.59
N SER A 264 21.03 7.18 4.08
CA SER A 264 20.36 8.25 4.82
C SER A 264 18.93 7.89 5.23
N PHE A 265 18.20 7.16 4.38
CA PHE A 265 16.89 6.61 4.74
C PHE A 265 17.00 5.60 5.89
N LEU A 266 17.96 4.66 5.85
CA LEU A 266 18.17 3.68 6.90
C LEU A 266 18.52 4.32 8.24
N VAL A 267 19.29 5.41 8.27
CA VAL A 267 19.59 6.15 9.51
C VAL A 267 18.30 6.68 10.13
N ARG A 268 17.47 7.40 9.36
CA ARG A 268 16.17 7.91 9.84
C ARG A 268 15.25 6.79 10.31
N LEU A 269 15.28 5.64 9.63
CA LEU A 269 14.47 4.47 10.01
C LEU A 269 14.99 3.82 11.29
N THR A 270 16.31 3.82 11.51
CA THR A 270 16.94 3.35 12.76
C THR A 270 16.39 4.15 13.94
N GLU A 271 16.44 5.48 13.85
CA GLU A 271 15.92 6.37 14.90
C GLU A 271 14.43 6.11 15.20
N LEU A 272 13.63 5.86 14.15
CA LEU A 272 12.21 5.54 14.31
C LEU A 272 11.98 4.18 14.98
N VAL A 273 12.72 3.14 14.57
CA VAL A 273 12.61 1.78 15.13
C VAL A 273 13.02 1.78 16.60
N ASP A 274 14.12 2.45 16.93
CA ASP A 274 14.60 2.60 18.32
C ASP A 274 13.58 3.35 19.18
N TRP A 275 12.94 4.39 18.63
CA TRP A 275 11.86 5.09 19.31
C TRP A 275 10.69 4.17 19.63
N TYR A 276 10.27 3.30 18.70
CA TYR A 276 9.20 2.32 18.96
C TYR A 276 9.60 1.27 20.01
N ALA A 277 10.84 0.78 19.97
CA ALA A 277 11.32 -0.20 20.95
C ALA A 277 11.30 0.39 22.37
N LEU A 278 11.73 1.65 22.51
CA LEU A 278 11.87 2.33 23.81
C LEU A 278 10.55 2.94 24.31
N ALA A 279 9.60 3.26 23.42
CA ALA A 279 8.29 3.82 23.80
C ALA A 279 7.41 2.83 24.58
N THR A 280 7.79 1.55 24.65
CA THR A 280 7.11 0.52 25.42
C THR A 280 7.32 0.65 26.94
N ASP A 281 8.38 1.34 27.36
CA ASP A 281 8.75 1.55 28.76
C ASP A 281 8.53 3.03 29.17
N GLN A 282 7.36 3.31 29.76
CA GLN A 282 6.94 4.50 30.54
C GLN A 282 7.46 5.93 30.19
N GLU A 283 6.48 6.82 29.95
CA GLU A 283 6.31 8.23 30.39
C GLU A 283 7.42 9.31 30.22
N MET A 284 8.54 9.07 29.54
CA MET A 284 9.46 10.18 29.21
C MET A 284 9.06 10.89 27.90
N PRO A 285 8.86 12.22 27.88
CA PRO A 285 8.61 12.96 26.66
C PRO A 285 9.91 13.04 25.84
N ARG A 286 10.14 12.03 25.01
CA ARG A 286 11.25 12.08 24.04
C ARG A 286 10.83 12.84 22.79
N PRO A 287 11.76 13.57 22.15
CA PRO A 287 11.49 14.18 20.86
C PRO A 287 11.07 13.09 19.89
N ARG A 288 9.90 13.27 19.30
CA ARG A 288 9.36 12.36 18.30
C ARG A 288 10.29 12.41 17.07
N PRO A 289 10.65 11.26 16.47
CA PRO A 289 11.38 11.24 15.22
C PRO A 289 10.62 12.04 14.15
N GLU A 290 11.36 12.72 13.27
CA GLU A 290 10.77 13.46 12.15
C GLU A 290 10.00 12.52 11.20
N MET A 291 10.54 11.31 10.99
CA MET A 291 9.92 10.30 10.16
C MET A 291 8.85 9.51 10.93
N THR A 292 7.68 9.34 10.33
CA THR A 292 6.63 8.43 10.83
C THR A 292 6.68 7.09 10.11
N MET A 293 6.10 6.04 10.70
CA MET A 293 6.04 4.71 10.07
C MET A 293 5.32 4.74 8.72
N GLN A 294 4.27 5.56 8.60
CA GLN A 294 3.56 5.76 7.32
C GLN A 294 4.45 6.45 6.28
N ARG A 295 5.24 7.43 6.71
CA ARG A 295 6.20 8.10 5.83
C ARG A 295 7.26 7.12 5.36
N ALA A 296 7.80 6.29 6.25
CA ALA A 296 8.74 5.24 5.90
C ALA A 296 8.16 4.26 4.86
N ILE A 297 6.93 3.78 5.06
CA ILE A 297 6.22 2.91 4.11
C ILE A 297 6.07 3.58 2.74
N TYR A 298 5.66 4.85 2.71
CA TYR A 298 5.50 5.60 1.46
C TYR A 298 6.86 5.80 0.75
N ASP A 299 7.89 6.21 1.47
CA ASP A 299 9.23 6.43 0.90
C ASP A 299 9.83 5.12 0.36
N LEU A 300 9.57 3.98 1.01
CA LEU A 300 9.95 2.64 0.53
C LEU A 300 9.18 2.24 -0.74
N GLN A 301 7.89 2.59 -0.85
CA GLN A 301 7.12 2.38 -2.07
C GLN A 301 7.69 3.23 -3.23
N CYS A 302 8.02 4.49 -2.98
CA CYS A 302 8.69 5.35 -3.97
C CYS A 302 10.06 4.78 -4.38
N LEU A 303 10.88 4.35 -3.41
CA LEU A 303 12.16 3.70 -3.67
C LEU A 303 12.01 2.45 -4.54
N SER A 304 10.98 1.64 -4.30
CA SER A 304 10.74 0.41 -5.06
C SER A 304 10.43 0.64 -6.55
N ALA A 305 10.02 1.85 -6.92
CA ALA A 305 9.78 2.24 -8.31
C ALA A 305 11.04 2.68 -9.06
N LEU A 306 12.16 2.87 -8.36
CA LEU A 306 13.44 3.25 -8.96
C LEU A 306 14.16 2.04 -9.57
N PRO A 307 15.10 2.26 -10.51
CA PRO A 307 15.99 1.20 -11.00
C PRO A 307 17.02 0.82 -9.93
N LEU A 308 16.59 0.05 -8.94
CA LEU A 308 17.42 -0.46 -7.85
C LEU A 308 18.31 -1.60 -8.32
N ASN A 309 19.50 -1.71 -7.73
CA ASN A 309 20.28 -2.94 -7.87
C ASN A 309 19.63 -4.09 -7.10
N GLN A 310 20.09 -5.32 -7.32
CA GLN A 310 19.48 -6.50 -6.71
C GLN A 310 19.48 -6.46 -5.18
N ILE A 311 20.55 -6.01 -4.54
CA ILE A 311 20.66 -5.97 -3.07
C ILE A 311 19.67 -4.95 -2.51
N GLU A 312 19.65 -3.74 -3.09
CA GLU A 312 18.70 -2.69 -2.70
C GLU A 312 17.25 -3.13 -2.89
N ALA A 313 16.92 -3.75 -4.03
CA ALA A 313 15.58 -4.22 -4.30
C ALA A 313 15.08 -5.25 -3.27
N GLN A 314 15.97 -6.15 -2.83
CA GLN A 314 15.66 -7.13 -1.78
C GLN A 314 15.50 -6.46 -0.41
N MET A 315 16.38 -5.50 -0.09
CA MET A 315 16.29 -4.73 1.15
C MET A 315 15.02 -3.88 1.21
N VAL A 316 14.65 -3.17 0.15
CA VAL A 316 13.44 -2.34 0.09
C VAL A 316 12.18 -3.18 0.31
N LYS A 317 12.09 -4.35 -0.35
CA LYS A 317 10.99 -5.32 -0.13
C LYS A 317 10.91 -5.75 1.33
N ALA A 318 12.04 -6.11 1.93
CA ALA A 318 12.08 -6.56 3.32
C ALA A 318 11.78 -5.45 4.33
N LEU A 319 12.29 -4.24 4.11
CA LEU A 319 12.00 -3.08 4.93
C LEU A 319 10.52 -2.70 4.84
N LEU A 320 9.92 -2.81 3.66
CA LEU A 320 8.49 -2.54 3.47
C LEU A 320 7.66 -3.56 4.24
N ALA A 321 7.98 -4.86 4.13
CA ALA A 321 7.35 -5.92 4.90
C ALA A 321 7.53 -5.73 6.43
N PHE A 322 8.75 -5.40 6.86
CA PHE A 322 9.07 -5.11 8.26
C PHE A 322 8.27 -3.92 8.80
N CYS A 323 8.26 -2.80 8.09
CA CYS A 323 7.53 -1.60 8.50
C CYS A 323 6.03 -1.87 8.55
N LEU A 324 5.47 -2.58 7.57
CA LEU A 324 4.06 -2.98 7.58
C LEU A 324 3.74 -3.88 8.78
N HIS A 325 4.57 -4.89 9.06
CA HIS A 325 4.38 -5.81 10.17
C HIS A 325 4.45 -5.06 11.52
N LEU A 326 5.52 -4.31 11.75
CA LEU A 326 5.69 -3.53 12.98
C LEU A 326 4.55 -2.54 13.16
N TYR A 327 4.14 -1.84 12.10
CA TYR A 327 3.02 -0.89 12.15
C TYR A 327 1.69 -1.56 12.51
N ASN A 328 1.48 -2.77 12.00
CA ASN A 328 0.28 -3.54 12.30
C ASN A 328 0.20 -3.94 13.78
N GLU A 329 1.33 -4.37 14.33
CA GLU A 329 1.47 -4.77 15.75
C GLU A 329 1.33 -3.61 16.73
N VAL A 330 1.74 -2.39 16.33
CA VAL A 330 1.71 -1.23 17.23
C VAL A 330 0.47 -0.35 17.07
N SER A 331 -0.35 -0.51 16.02
CA SER A 331 -1.40 0.47 15.75
C SER A 331 -2.74 -0.04 15.19
N PHE A 332 -2.79 -0.96 14.21
CA PHE A 332 -4.03 -1.17 13.44
C PHE A 332 -4.57 -2.61 13.36
N HIS A 333 -3.75 -3.65 13.56
CA HIS A 333 -4.18 -5.06 13.45
C HIS A 333 -5.11 -5.38 12.25
N ILE A 334 -4.74 -4.92 11.05
CA ILE A 334 -5.46 -5.15 9.78
C ILE A 334 -4.81 -6.33 9.02
N PRO A 335 -5.57 -7.14 8.27
CA PRO A 335 -4.99 -8.14 7.36
C PRO A 335 -4.07 -7.51 6.30
N LEU A 336 -2.81 -7.93 6.27
CA LEU A 336 -1.76 -7.50 5.35
C LEU A 336 -1.46 -8.48 4.22
N ALA A 337 -2.17 -9.62 4.14
CA ALA A 337 -1.91 -10.62 3.09
C ALA A 337 -1.93 -10.02 1.68
N ARG A 338 -2.86 -9.11 1.38
CA ARG A 338 -2.95 -8.47 0.06
C ARG A 338 -1.72 -7.59 -0.29
N PRO A 339 -1.28 -6.63 0.55
CA PRO A 339 -0.09 -5.84 0.26
C PRO A 339 1.22 -6.62 0.36
N LEU A 340 1.29 -7.70 1.17
CA LEU A 340 2.52 -8.50 1.31
C LEU A 340 2.74 -9.48 0.16
N ARG A 341 1.67 -9.94 -0.52
CA ARG A 341 1.75 -10.90 -1.62
C ARG A 341 2.71 -10.51 -2.75
N PRO A 342 2.62 -9.32 -3.37
CA PRO A 342 3.57 -8.94 -4.41
C PRO A 342 5.01 -8.81 -3.89
N ILE A 343 5.19 -8.51 -2.60
CA ILE A 343 6.50 -8.41 -1.95
C ILE A 343 7.16 -9.80 -1.87
N ILE A 344 6.44 -10.80 -1.37
CA ILE A 344 6.96 -12.18 -1.25
C ILE A 344 7.17 -12.83 -2.63
N GLU A 345 6.25 -12.64 -3.57
CA GLU A 345 6.38 -13.12 -4.95
C GLU A 345 7.63 -12.51 -5.60
N GLY A 346 7.77 -11.18 -5.59
CA GLY A 346 8.93 -10.50 -6.18
C GLY A 346 10.24 -10.71 -5.42
N PHE A 347 10.21 -11.10 -4.14
CA PHE A 347 11.40 -11.49 -3.38
C PHE A 347 11.88 -12.88 -3.81
N ASN A 348 10.96 -13.84 -3.94
CA ASN A 348 11.26 -15.22 -4.35
C ASN A 348 11.76 -15.33 -5.80
N GLU A 349 11.38 -14.41 -6.69
CA GLU A 349 11.85 -14.37 -8.09
C GLU A 349 13.34 -14.06 -8.26
N GLN A 350 13.97 -13.39 -7.27
CA GLN A 350 15.33 -12.87 -7.38
C GLN A 350 16.23 -13.44 -6.29
N THR A 351 16.97 -14.53 -6.58
CA THR A 351 17.65 -15.30 -5.53
C THR A 351 19.10 -15.65 -5.84
N GLU A 352 19.89 -14.67 -6.26
CA GLU A 352 21.34 -14.82 -6.19
C GLU A 352 21.82 -14.61 -4.76
N ILE A 353 22.58 -15.57 -4.24
CA ILE A 353 23.16 -15.46 -2.90
C ILE A 353 24.47 -14.66 -3.00
N PRO A 354 24.57 -13.49 -2.32
CA PRO A 354 25.77 -12.67 -2.37
C PRO A 354 26.99 -13.42 -1.82
N ARG A 355 28.15 -13.17 -2.45
CA ARG A 355 29.44 -13.70 -1.99
C ARG A 355 29.88 -13.03 -0.69
N HIS A 356 29.69 -11.72 -0.55
CA HIS A 356 30.08 -10.97 0.64
C HIS A 356 29.31 -11.47 1.88
N PRO A 357 29.98 -11.75 3.00
CA PRO A 357 29.35 -12.34 4.18
C PRO A 357 28.22 -11.47 4.73
N TRP A 358 28.45 -10.17 4.91
CA TRP A 358 27.43 -9.25 5.44
C TRP A 358 26.21 -9.07 4.53
N LEU A 359 26.40 -9.10 3.20
CA LEU A 359 25.28 -9.06 2.27
C LEU A 359 24.43 -10.33 2.38
N ARG A 360 25.06 -11.47 2.68
CA ARG A 360 24.39 -12.75 2.87
C ARG A 360 23.59 -12.78 4.17
N LEU A 361 24.15 -12.23 5.25
CA LEU A 361 23.44 -12.07 6.53
C LEU A 361 22.29 -11.06 6.39
N CYS A 362 22.47 -10.00 5.61
CA CYS A 362 21.40 -9.05 5.29
C CYS A 362 20.27 -9.73 4.51
N LEU A 363 20.59 -10.55 3.50
CA LEU A 363 19.58 -11.32 2.77
C LEU A 363 18.84 -12.33 3.67
N LEU A 364 19.53 -12.93 4.65
CA LEU A 364 18.92 -13.79 5.65
C LEU A 364 17.91 -12.98 6.50
N TRP A 365 18.30 -11.80 6.99
CA TRP A 365 17.40 -10.90 7.70
C TRP A 365 16.19 -10.51 6.85
N CYS A 366 16.42 -10.16 5.59
CA CYS A 366 15.36 -9.82 4.64
C CYS A 366 14.36 -10.97 4.48
N SER A 367 14.86 -12.19 4.33
CA SER A 367 14.03 -13.37 4.12
C SER A 367 13.18 -13.71 5.35
N LEU A 368 13.71 -13.51 6.56
CA LEU A 368 12.98 -13.74 7.80
C LEU A 368 11.92 -12.66 8.05
N ALA A 369 12.25 -11.39 7.85
CA ALA A 369 11.31 -10.28 8.02
C ALA A 369 10.09 -10.42 7.09
N ILE A 370 10.31 -10.79 5.83
CA ILE A 370 9.23 -11.03 4.85
C ILE A 370 8.42 -12.25 5.25
N ALA A 371 9.07 -13.39 5.48
CA ALA A 371 8.39 -14.63 5.80
C ALA A 371 7.53 -14.51 7.07
N SER A 372 8.08 -13.88 8.11
CA SER A 372 7.35 -13.65 9.36
C SER A 372 6.16 -12.70 9.19
N SER A 373 6.32 -11.62 8.41
CA SER A 373 5.21 -10.70 8.12
C SER A 373 4.04 -11.39 7.41
N TRP A 374 4.35 -12.34 6.53
CA TRP A 374 3.36 -13.15 5.81
C TRP A 374 2.70 -14.18 6.73
N ASP A 375 3.49 -14.95 7.48
CA ASP A 375 2.99 -16.00 8.37
C ASP A 375 2.11 -15.45 9.51
N ALA A 376 2.27 -14.17 9.87
CA ALA A 376 1.41 -13.49 10.84
C ALA A 376 -0.03 -13.24 10.31
N GLN A 377 -0.29 -13.44 9.02
CA GLN A 377 -1.61 -13.15 8.42
C GLN A 377 -2.57 -14.33 8.54
N ILE A 378 -3.80 -14.06 8.98
CA ILE A 378 -4.87 -15.08 9.12
C ILE A 378 -5.19 -15.77 7.79
N ASP A 379 -5.17 -14.99 6.70
CA ASP A 379 -5.46 -15.47 5.34
C ASP A 379 -4.19 -15.90 4.58
N ALA A 380 -3.05 -16.04 5.26
CA ALA A 380 -1.81 -16.50 4.64
C ALA A 380 -2.03 -17.88 4.04
N SER A 381 -2.01 -17.98 2.71
CA SER A 381 -1.79 -19.28 2.08
C SER A 381 -0.39 -19.77 2.44
N PRO A 382 -0.15 -21.10 2.44
CA PRO A 382 1.19 -21.66 2.60
C PRO A 382 2.02 -21.35 1.34
N GLU A 383 2.37 -20.08 1.15
CA GLU A 383 3.35 -19.68 0.17
C GLU A 383 4.71 -20.17 0.65
N ARG A 384 5.53 -20.60 -0.31
CA ARG A 384 6.83 -21.14 0.00
C ARG A 384 7.76 -19.97 0.26
N HIS A 385 8.31 -19.91 1.47
CA HIS A 385 9.42 -19.01 1.81
C HIS A 385 10.72 -19.52 1.19
N VAL A 386 10.77 -19.60 -0.14
CA VAL A 386 11.81 -20.31 -0.91
C VAL A 386 13.21 -19.81 -0.53
N VAL A 387 13.37 -18.49 -0.42
CA VAL A 387 14.64 -17.87 -0.06
C VAL A 387 15.07 -18.24 1.36
N LEU A 388 14.16 -18.12 2.33
CA LEU A 388 14.44 -18.44 3.74
C LEU A 388 14.79 -19.92 3.90
N ASP A 389 14.00 -20.81 3.31
CA ASP A 389 14.23 -22.26 3.34
C ASP A 389 15.59 -22.62 2.73
N GLY A 390 15.95 -21.95 1.62
CA GLY A 390 17.24 -22.11 0.94
C GLY A 390 18.43 -21.58 1.74
N LEU A 391 18.29 -20.44 2.42
CA LEU A 391 19.35 -19.84 3.23
C LEU A 391 19.59 -20.62 4.52
N ILE A 392 18.53 -21.05 5.22
CA ILE A 392 18.65 -21.91 6.41
C ILE A 392 19.35 -23.23 6.07
N ALA A 393 19.12 -23.77 4.88
CA ALA A 393 19.80 -24.97 4.42
C ALA A 393 21.32 -24.76 4.18
N ARG A 394 21.80 -23.54 3.96
CA ARG A 394 23.18 -23.27 3.51
C ARG A 394 24.04 -22.58 4.56
N LEU A 395 23.44 -21.82 5.47
CA LEU A 395 24.15 -21.03 6.47
C LEU A 395 24.32 -21.79 7.79
N GLN A 396 25.45 -21.59 8.46
CA GLN A 396 25.71 -22.25 9.75
C GLN A 396 25.03 -21.51 10.88
N GLU A 397 25.01 -20.18 10.80
CA GLU A 397 24.41 -19.24 11.74
C GLU A 397 22.91 -19.48 11.90
N ALA A 398 22.25 -19.99 10.86
CA ALA A 398 20.82 -20.28 10.83
C ALA A 398 20.42 -21.62 11.47
N ARG A 399 21.38 -22.39 12.03
CA ARG A 399 21.14 -23.73 12.60
C ARG A 399 20.63 -23.72 14.03
N SER A 400 20.85 -22.63 14.77
CA SER A 400 20.33 -22.43 16.13
C SER A 400 19.61 -21.11 16.22
N TRP A 401 18.59 -21.04 17.09
CA TRP A 401 17.87 -19.79 17.31
C TRP A 401 18.78 -18.72 17.92
N GLU A 402 19.62 -19.08 18.88
CA GLU A 402 20.57 -18.15 19.50
C GLU A 402 21.53 -17.53 18.47
N GLY A 403 22.05 -18.33 17.54
CA GLY A 403 22.88 -17.84 16.43
C GLY A 403 22.09 -16.97 15.46
N MET A 404 20.84 -17.33 15.17
CA MET A 404 19.94 -16.55 14.32
C MET A 404 19.63 -15.19 14.97
N GLN A 405 19.19 -15.17 16.23
CA GLN A 405 18.89 -13.96 17.00
C GLN A 405 20.11 -13.04 17.12
N GLY A 406 21.29 -13.59 17.46
CA GLY A 406 22.54 -12.83 17.51
C GLY A 406 22.97 -12.25 16.15
N THR A 407 22.51 -12.85 15.04
CA THR A 407 22.73 -12.32 13.70
C THR A 407 21.69 -11.25 13.34
N MET A 408 20.42 -11.51 13.63
CA MET A 408 19.31 -10.63 13.29
C MET A 408 19.34 -9.31 14.07
N SER A 409 19.80 -9.34 15.33
CA SER A 409 19.99 -8.16 16.19
C SER A 409 21.05 -7.18 15.69
N LYS A 410 21.89 -7.57 14.72
CA LYS A 410 22.83 -6.65 14.05
C LYS A 410 22.13 -5.78 13.01
N PHE A 411 20.89 -6.07 12.66
CA PHE A 411 20.04 -5.29 11.76
C PHE A 411 18.87 -4.70 12.58
N PHE A 412 17.75 -4.35 11.94
CA PHE A 412 16.57 -3.93 12.70
C PHE A 412 15.99 -5.10 13.48
N TRP A 413 15.80 -4.87 14.77
CA TRP A 413 15.25 -5.83 15.73
C TRP A 413 14.21 -5.13 16.60
N HIS A 414 13.11 -5.83 16.87
CA HIS A 414 12.08 -5.35 17.77
C HIS A 414 11.48 -6.53 18.53
N ASP A 415 11.45 -6.46 19.86
CA ASP A 415 11.13 -7.62 20.70
C ASP A 415 9.71 -8.18 20.46
N ARG A 416 8.74 -7.30 20.16
CA ARG A 416 7.38 -7.73 19.77
C ARG A 416 7.34 -8.63 18.52
N LEU A 417 8.33 -8.53 17.64
CA LEU A 417 8.43 -9.37 16.45
C LEU A 417 9.26 -10.63 16.69
N ALA A 418 10.06 -10.68 17.76
CA ALA A 418 10.99 -11.77 18.03
C ALA A 418 10.30 -13.14 18.14
N ASP A 419 9.16 -13.21 18.83
CA ASP A 419 8.38 -14.44 18.97
C ASP A 419 7.87 -14.94 17.62
N HIS A 420 7.34 -14.03 16.79
CA HIS A 420 6.89 -14.34 15.43
C HIS A 420 8.04 -14.82 14.54
N TRP A 421 9.23 -14.25 14.74
CA TRP A 421 10.44 -14.60 14.00
C TRP A 421 10.95 -15.99 14.40
N GLU A 422 10.92 -16.32 15.69
CA GLU A 422 11.31 -17.65 16.17
C GLU A 422 10.38 -18.74 15.60
N VAL A 423 9.06 -18.51 15.65
CA VAL A 423 8.07 -19.44 15.10
C VAL A 423 8.29 -19.65 13.60
N CYS A 424 8.49 -18.57 12.84
CA CYS A 424 8.75 -18.63 11.41
C CYS A 424 10.06 -19.40 11.09
N TRP A 425 11.14 -19.11 11.83
CA TRP A 425 12.42 -19.81 11.70
C TRP A 425 12.28 -21.32 12.00
N ARG A 426 11.60 -21.70 13.09
CA ARG A 426 11.36 -23.12 13.45
C ARG A 426 10.61 -23.84 12.35
N ALA A 427 9.58 -23.21 11.77
CA ALA A 427 8.81 -23.77 10.67
C ALA A 427 9.70 -23.98 9.42
N ALA A 428 10.55 -23.02 9.08
CA ALA A 428 11.48 -23.11 7.95
C ALA A 428 12.56 -24.18 8.16
N LEU A 429 13.12 -24.28 9.35
CA LEU A 429 14.08 -25.33 9.71
C LEU A 429 13.45 -26.73 9.59
N PHE A 430 12.20 -26.88 10.05
CA PHE A 430 11.45 -28.13 9.91
C PHE A 430 11.24 -28.51 8.44
N ARG A 431 10.85 -27.55 7.58
CA ARG A 431 10.71 -27.77 6.13
C ARG A 431 12.04 -28.18 5.48
N SER A 432 13.13 -27.52 5.83
CA SER A 432 14.48 -27.80 5.32
C SER A 432 14.95 -29.23 5.68
N HIS A 433 14.73 -29.66 6.93
CA HIS A 433 15.04 -31.02 7.35
C HIS A 433 14.22 -32.08 6.63
N ARG A 434 12.93 -31.82 6.39
CA ARG A 434 12.05 -32.73 5.63
C ARG A 434 12.53 -32.89 4.18
N TYR A 435 12.93 -31.79 3.55
CA TYR A 435 13.45 -31.82 2.18
C TYR A 435 14.75 -32.65 2.07
N ARG A 436 15.69 -32.48 3.01
CA ARG A 436 16.96 -33.25 3.02
C ARG A 436 16.77 -34.76 3.24
N ARG A 437 15.70 -35.18 3.91
CA ARG A 437 15.41 -36.59 4.18
C ARG A 437 14.70 -37.31 3.01
N GLY A 438 14.63 -36.71 1.83
CA GLY A 438 14.05 -37.34 0.64
C GLY A 438 12.53 -37.54 0.70
N ALA A 439 11.85 -36.85 1.63
CA ALA A 439 10.40 -36.77 1.61
C ALA A 439 9.98 -35.80 0.50
N SER A 440 10.02 -36.29 -0.74
CA SER A 440 9.45 -35.63 -1.91
C SER A 440 8.01 -35.20 -1.60
N GLN A 441 7.67 -34.01 -2.06
CA GLN A 441 6.37 -33.37 -1.95
C GLN A 441 5.25 -34.39 -2.20
N MET A 442 4.33 -34.55 -1.23
CA MET A 442 2.93 -34.69 -1.65
C MET A 442 2.65 -33.41 -2.43
N ALA A 443 2.65 -33.51 -3.75
CA ALA A 443 2.16 -32.47 -4.61
C ALA A 443 0.75 -32.13 -4.08
N SER A 444 0.56 -30.91 -3.59
CA SER A 444 -0.77 -30.33 -3.60
C SER A 444 -1.11 -30.21 -5.08
N ILE A 445 -1.90 -31.15 -5.58
CA ILE A 445 -2.53 -31.09 -6.90
C ILE A 445 -3.51 -29.91 -6.81
N PRO A 446 -3.23 -28.83 -7.54
CA PRO A 446 -4.25 -28.41 -8.50
C PRO A 446 -3.59 -27.97 -9.81
N HIS A 447 -2.93 -28.90 -10.51
CA HIS A 447 -2.58 -28.66 -11.92
C HIS A 447 -2.62 -29.90 -12.82
N LEU A 448 -2.78 -31.10 -12.27
CA LEU A 448 -2.86 -32.36 -13.05
C LEU A 448 -4.28 -32.85 -13.34
N LEU A 449 -5.28 -31.97 -13.36
CA LEU A 449 -6.65 -32.29 -13.82
C LEU A 449 -7.06 -31.54 -15.10
N ILE A 450 -6.18 -30.74 -15.70
CA ILE A 450 -6.50 -29.99 -16.94
C ILE A 450 -5.81 -30.56 -18.18
N GLU A 451 -4.76 -31.39 -18.04
CA GLU A 451 -4.11 -32.02 -19.20
C GLU A 451 -4.74 -33.35 -19.63
N ASN A 452 -5.29 -34.15 -18.70
CA ASN A 452 -5.96 -35.41 -19.07
C ASN A 452 -7.35 -35.22 -19.71
N SER A 453 -7.90 -34.00 -19.74
CA SER A 453 -9.13 -33.67 -20.45
C SER A 453 -8.89 -33.07 -21.84
N ARG A 454 -7.62 -32.86 -22.24
CA ARG A 454 -7.24 -32.41 -23.60
C ARG A 454 -6.69 -33.51 -24.49
N GLU A 455 -6.29 -34.65 -23.94
CA GLU A 455 -5.86 -35.81 -24.75
C GLU A 455 -7.00 -36.81 -25.04
N SER A 456 -8.10 -36.80 -24.27
CA SER A 456 -9.25 -37.68 -24.53
C SER A 456 -10.17 -37.20 -25.67
N SER A 457 -9.92 -36.03 -26.27
CA SER A 457 -10.71 -35.48 -27.39
C SER A 457 -10.00 -35.52 -28.75
N LYS A 458 -8.81 -36.13 -28.83
CA LYS A 458 -8.06 -36.31 -30.08
C LYS A 458 -7.97 -37.77 -30.57
N SER A 459 -8.63 -38.72 -29.91
CA SER A 459 -8.59 -40.15 -30.27
C SER A 459 -9.88 -40.68 -30.91
N SER A 460 -10.79 -39.82 -31.38
CA SER A 460 -12.08 -40.26 -31.95
C SER A 460 -12.41 -39.72 -33.35
N ASP A 461 -11.43 -39.22 -34.10
CA ASP A 461 -11.59 -38.93 -35.54
C ASP A 461 -10.42 -39.57 -36.32
N GLY A 462 -10.65 -40.78 -36.83
CA GLY A 462 -9.64 -41.54 -37.56
C GLY A 462 -10.08 -42.96 -37.92
N LEU A 463 -11.29 -43.11 -38.45
CA LEU A 463 -11.74 -44.31 -39.18
C LEU A 463 -12.55 -43.86 -40.40
N GLN A 464 -11.84 -43.61 -41.50
CA GLN A 464 -12.26 -43.89 -42.87
C GLN A 464 -11.03 -44.21 -43.71
#